data_AF-A0A2J0LD37-F1
#
_entry.id   AF-A0A2J0LD37-F1
#
_cell.length_a   1.000
_cell.length_b   1.000
_cell.length_c   1.000
_cell.angle_alpha   90.00
_cell.angle_beta   90.00
_cell.angle_gamma   90.00
#
_symmetry.space_group_name_H-M   'P 1'
#
loop_
_entity.id
_entity.type
_entity.pdbx_description
1 polymer ?
#
loop_
_entity_poly.entity_id
_entity_poly.type
_entity_poly.pdbx_seq_one_letter_code
_entity_poly.pdbx_strand_id
1 'polypeptide(L)'
;FIVKLNHNDLLRYPNDYDQIMFGSVRQAADMGAAGVGATIYFGSPESKRQIEEVSLAFEEAHRLGMFTILWCYLRNSAFKVGDTDYHDSADFTGQANHLGVTIGADIIKQKLPLRNGGYPAVNTEKKYGKYDERMYTELASDHPIDLCRYQVANCYMGKIGLINSGGASGVNDLADAAKTAVINKRAGGMGLICGRKAFQKPFKQGIEILNTIQDVYLSKEVTIA
;
A
#
# COMPACT_ATOMS: atom_id res chain seq x y z
N PHE A 1 -11.15 -13.12 -10.96
CA PHE A 1 -10.02 -12.18 -11.17
C PHE A 1 -10.36 -10.83 -10.52
N ILE A 2 -9.43 -9.87 -10.50
CA ILE A 2 -9.62 -8.54 -9.88
C ILE A 2 -9.36 -7.47 -10.94
N VAL A 3 -10.28 -6.52 -11.12
CA VAL A 3 -10.15 -5.46 -12.13
C VAL A 3 -9.55 -4.19 -11.52
N LYS A 4 -8.53 -3.62 -12.14
CA LYS A 4 -7.99 -2.31 -11.74
C LYS A 4 -8.78 -1.20 -12.46
N LEU A 5 -9.52 -0.39 -11.72
CA LEU A 5 -10.47 0.59 -12.27
C LEU A 5 -9.82 1.87 -12.79
N ASN A 6 -8.73 2.32 -12.17
CA ASN A 6 -8.05 3.56 -12.51
C ASN A 6 -6.55 3.38 -12.78
N HIS A 7 -5.98 4.29 -13.57
CA HIS A 7 -4.55 4.33 -13.89
C HIS A 7 -4.04 5.77 -13.91
N ASN A 8 -2.71 5.93 -13.78
CA ASN A 8 -2.07 7.21 -14.07
C ASN A 8 -1.85 7.33 -15.57
N ASP A 9 -2.15 8.49 -16.14
CA ASP A 9 -1.76 8.81 -17.51
C ASP A 9 -0.28 9.25 -17.54
N LEU A 10 0.61 8.29 -17.80
CA LEU A 10 2.07 8.55 -17.93
C LEU A 10 2.47 9.02 -19.33
N LEU A 11 1.52 9.37 -20.20
CA LEU A 11 1.77 9.90 -21.54
C LEU A 11 1.73 11.44 -21.58
N ARG A 12 1.82 12.10 -20.42
CA ARG A 12 1.84 13.56 -20.28
C ARG A 12 3.21 14.09 -19.88
N TYR A 13 3.49 15.33 -20.27
CA TYR A 13 4.70 16.03 -19.83
C TYR A 13 4.36 17.46 -19.33
N PRO A 14 4.73 17.81 -18.09
CA PRO A 14 5.28 16.92 -17.07
C PRO A 14 4.29 15.83 -16.65
N ASN A 15 4.80 14.71 -16.12
CA ASN A 15 3.94 13.71 -15.50
C ASN A 15 3.26 14.30 -14.26
N ASP A 16 1.96 14.08 -14.12
CA ASP A 16 1.20 14.39 -12.92
C ASP A 16 0.91 13.11 -12.11
N TYR A 17 0.36 13.31 -10.91
CA TYR A 17 -0.09 12.24 -10.02
C TYR A 17 -1.62 12.20 -10.01
N ASP A 18 -2.19 12.04 -11.18
CA ASP A 18 -3.64 11.96 -11.38
C ASP A 18 -4.12 10.56 -11.77
N GLN A 19 -4.83 9.90 -10.84
CA GLN A 19 -5.53 8.65 -11.12
C GLN A 19 -6.89 8.94 -11.75
N ILE A 20 -7.11 8.46 -12.96
CA ILE A 20 -8.37 8.60 -13.70
C ILE A 20 -9.04 7.23 -13.87
N MET A 21 -10.37 7.18 -13.77
CA MET A 21 -11.14 5.95 -13.98
C MET A 21 -11.15 5.57 -15.47
N PHE A 22 -10.70 4.35 -15.77
CA PHE A 22 -10.70 3.76 -17.11
C PHE A 22 -11.84 2.74 -17.31
N GLY A 23 -12.37 2.19 -16.22
CA GLY A 23 -13.44 1.21 -16.23
C GLY A 23 -14.48 1.48 -15.15
N SER A 24 -15.66 0.90 -15.31
CA SER A 24 -16.72 0.98 -14.31
C SER A 24 -16.83 -0.31 -13.51
N VAL A 25 -17.35 -0.19 -12.29
CA VAL A 25 -17.60 -1.32 -11.39
C VAL A 25 -18.61 -2.30 -12.01
N ARG A 26 -19.65 -1.79 -12.68
CA ARG A 26 -20.66 -2.61 -13.35
C ARG A 26 -20.07 -3.45 -14.47
N GLN A 27 -19.22 -2.84 -15.31
CA GLN A 27 -18.53 -3.59 -16.35
C GLN A 27 -17.64 -4.70 -15.76
N ALA A 28 -16.94 -4.42 -14.65
CA ALA A 28 -16.17 -5.44 -13.96
C ALA A 28 -17.06 -6.59 -13.45
N ALA A 29 -18.23 -6.28 -12.88
CA ALA A 29 -19.21 -7.26 -12.44
C ALA A 29 -19.78 -8.10 -13.59
N ASP A 30 -20.15 -7.46 -14.70
CA ASP A 30 -20.68 -8.13 -15.90
C ASP A 30 -19.67 -9.12 -16.50
N MET A 31 -18.37 -8.84 -16.36
CA MET A 31 -17.28 -9.74 -16.76
C MET A 31 -17.01 -10.87 -15.76
N GLY A 32 -17.69 -10.90 -14.60
CA GLY A 32 -17.47 -11.90 -13.55
C GLY A 32 -16.25 -11.63 -12.67
N ALA A 33 -15.87 -10.37 -12.45
CA ALA A 33 -14.82 -10.04 -11.49
C ALA A 33 -15.24 -10.42 -10.06
N ALA A 34 -14.29 -10.93 -9.27
CA ALA A 34 -14.53 -11.21 -7.85
C ALA A 34 -14.37 -9.95 -6.98
N GLY A 35 -13.62 -8.97 -7.49
CA GLY A 35 -13.29 -7.74 -6.81
C GLY A 35 -12.77 -6.68 -7.75
N VAL A 36 -12.70 -5.45 -7.26
CA VAL A 36 -12.14 -4.30 -7.97
C VAL A 36 -11.01 -3.67 -7.18
N GLY A 37 -10.12 -2.99 -7.87
CA GLY A 37 -8.98 -2.31 -7.30
C GLY A 37 -8.87 -0.89 -7.79
N ALA A 38 -8.46 0.03 -6.93
CA ALA A 38 -8.16 1.41 -7.30
C ALA A 38 -6.86 1.90 -6.65
N THR A 39 -6.29 2.97 -7.18
CA THR A 39 -5.17 3.68 -6.57
C THR A 39 -5.64 5.07 -6.19
N ILE A 40 -5.18 5.56 -5.05
CA ILE A 40 -5.21 6.98 -4.71
C ILE A 40 -3.78 7.43 -4.49
N TYR A 41 -3.45 8.61 -5.03
CA TYR A 41 -2.20 9.30 -4.75
C TYR A 41 -2.37 10.33 -3.64
N PHE A 42 -2.41 9.87 -2.40
CA PHE A 42 -2.58 10.72 -1.23
C PHE A 42 -1.50 11.79 -1.14
N GLY A 43 -1.93 13.05 -0.94
CA GLY A 43 -1.06 14.21 -0.89
C GLY A 43 -0.81 14.89 -2.24
N SER A 44 -1.28 14.32 -3.36
CA SER A 44 -1.23 14.99 -4.66
C SER A 44 -2.33 16.06 -4.77
N PRO A 45 -2.20 17.04 -5.69
CA PRO A 45 -3.25 18.05 -5.91
C PRO A 45 -4.63 17.45 -6.18
N GLU A 46 -4.68 16.38 -6.99
CA GLU A 46 -5.91 15.71 -7.41
C GLU A 46 -6.44 14.67 -6.40
N SER A 47 -5.75 14.47 -5.27
CA SER A 47 -6.07 13.40 -4.33
C SER A 47 -7.49 13.47 -3.76
N LYS A 48 -8.06 14.67 -3.58
CA LYS A 48 -9.44 14.84 -3.09
C LYS A 48 -10.46 14.23 -4.05
N ARG A 49 -10.34 14.54 -5.35
CA ARG A 49 -11.20 13.99 -6.40
C ARG A 49 -11.08 12.47 -6.46
N GLN A 50 -9.84 11.96 -6.41
CA GLN A 50 -9.58 10.51 -6.41
C GLN A 50 -10.21 9.81 -5.21
N ILE A 51 -10.21 10.43 -4.02
CA ILE A 51 -10.88 9.89 -2.84
C ILE A 51 -12.39 9.77 -3.06
N GLU A 52 -13.02 10.82 -3.57
CA GLU A 52 -14.47 10.83 -3.85
C GLU A 52 -14.86 9.79 -4.91
N GLU A 53 -14.15 9.76 -6.04
CA GLU A 53 -14.38 8.81 -7.13
C GLU A 53 -14.22 7.35 -6.68
N VAL A 54 -13.18 7.07 -5.89
CA VAL A 54 -12.92 5.72 -5.38
C VAL A 54 -13.93 5.33 -4.30
N SER A 55 -14.35 6.25 -3.43
CA SER A 55 -15.38 6.00 -2.43
C SER A 55 -16.70 5.57 -3.08
N LEU A 56 -17.13 6.27 -4.14
CA LEU A 56 -18.34 5.92 -4.89
C LEU A 56 -18.19 4.57 -5.61
N ALA A 57 -17.03 4.30 -6.20
CA ALA A 57 -16.76 3.02 -6.84
C ALA A 57 -16.76 1.85 -5.84
N PHE A 58 -16.24 2.04 -4.64
CA PHE A 58 -16.19 1.00 -3.62
C PHE A 58 -17.57 0.72 -3.03
N GLU A 59 -18.38 1.76 -2.80
CA GLU A 59 -19.79 1.60 -2.42
C GLU A 59 -20.54 0.73 -3.45
N GLU A 60 -20.40 1.04 -4.75
CA GLU A 60 -21.05 0.26 -5.80
C GLU A 60 -20.51 -1.19 -5.87
N ALA A 61 -19.20 -1.39 -5.64
CA ALA A 61 -18.62 -2.73 -5.63
C ALA A 61 -19.22 -3.58 -4.52
N HIS A 62 -19.37 -3.01 -3.33
CA HIS A 62 -20.05 -3.67 -2.21
C HIS A 62 -21.52 -3.96 -2.49
N ARG A 63 -22.25 -3.03 -3.13
CA ARG A 63 -23.64 -3.27 -3.56
C ARG A 63 -23.79 -4.46 -4.51
N LEU A 64 -22.77 -4.71 -5.33
CA LEU A 64 -22.72 -5.84 -6.27
C LEU A 64 -22.04 -7.09 -5.69
N GLY A 65 -21.68 -7.10 -4.41
CA GLY A 65 -21.08 -8.25 -3.74
C GLY A 65 -19.60 -8.51 -4.07
N MET A 66 -18.90 -7.51 -4.60
CA MET A 66 -17.47 -7.58 -4.91
C MET A 66 -16.62 -7.00 -3.79
N PHE A 67 -15.45 -7.59 -3.52
CA PHE A 67 -14.48 -7.01 -2.59
C PHE A 67 -13.61 -5.94 -3.26
N THR A 68 -12.99 -5.08 -2.46
CA THR A 68 -12.23 -3.92 -2.92
C THR A 68 -10.77 -3.96 -2.45
N ILE A 69 -9.85 -3.51 -3.32
CA ILE A 69 -8.43 -3.34 -2.98
C ILE A 69 -8.00 -1.90 -3.26
N LEU A 70 -7.45 -1.21 -2.26
CA LEU A 70 -6.97 0.16 -2.42
C LEU A 70 -5.46 0.28 -2.29
N TRP A 71 -4.81 0.75 -3.35
CA TRP A 71 -3.43 1.18 -3.33
C TRP A 71 -3.34 2.60 -2.75
N CYS A 72 -2.83 2.71 -1.53
CA CYS A 72 -2.77 3.97 -0.79
C CYS A 72 -1.42 4.67 -0.95
N TYR A 73 -1.04 5.09 -2.14
CA TYR A 73 0.30 5.62 -2.36
C TYR A 73 0.42 7.10 -2.03
N LEU A 74 1.48 7.47 -1.32
CA LEU A 74 1.81 8.88 -1.08
C LEU A 74 2.41 9.52 -2.33
N ARG A 75 2.07 10.78 -2.59
CA ARG A 75 2.64 11.64 -3.64
C ARG A 75 2.64 13.09 -3.22
N ASN A 76 3.74 13.58 -2.69
CA ASN A 76 3.91 14.99 -2.38
C ASN A 76 5.41 15.35 -2.35
N SER A 77 5.83 16.35 -3.14
CA SER A 77 7.24 16.76 -3.20
C SER A 77 7.80 17.21 -1.85
N ALA A 78 6.96 17.76 -0.97
CA ALA A 78 7.34 18.19 0.38
C ALA A 78 7.72 17.02 1.32
N PHE A 79 7.43 15.77 0.94
CA PHE A 79 7.84 14.60 1.73
C PHE A 79 9.31 14.24 1.51
N LYS A 80 10.03 14.96 0.65
CA LYS A 80 11.49 14.91 0.58
C LYS A 80 12.05 16.07 1.39
N VAL A 81 12.70 15.74 2.51
CA VAL A 81 13.29 16.72 3.43
C VAL A 81 14.79 16.45 3.49
N GLY A 82 15.59 17.39 2.98
CA GLY A 82 17.01 17.17 2.71
C GLY A 82 17.22 15.97 1.79
N ASP A 83 18.09 15.05 2.18
CA ASP A 83 18.38 13.82 1.42
C ASP A 83 17.43 12.65 1.74
N THR A 84 16.40 12.89 2.57
CA THR A 84 15.52 11.84 3.09
C THR A 84 14.14 11.90 2.45
N ASP A 85 13.74 10.80 1.80
CA ASP A 85 12.39 10.60 1.24
C ASP A 85 11.45 9.92 2.26
N TYR A 86 10.40 10.62 2.71
CA TYR A 86 9.44 10.11 3.71
C TYR A 86 8.17 9.49 3.09
N HIS A 87 8.11 9.27 1.76
CA HIS A 87 6.94 8.66 1.11
C HIS A 87 6.66 7.20 1.52
N ASP A 88 7.58 6.55 2.23
CA ASP A 88 7.41 5.22 2.82
C ASP A 88 7.49 5.24 4.35
N SER A 89 7.39 6.41 4.99
CA SER A 89 7.35 6.51 6.43
C SER A 89 6.10 5.83 7.01
N ALA A 90 6.27 5.09 8.10
CA ALA A 90 5.22 4.29 8.71
C ALA A 90 4.01 5.14 9.17
N ASP A 91 4.25 6.33 9.70
CA ASP A 91 3.22 7.27 10.13
C ASP A 91 2.40 7.84 8.95
N PHE A 92 3.05 8.33 7.88
CA PHE A 92 2.29 8.81 6.72
C PHE A 92 1.57 7.71 5.96
N THR A 93 2.25 6.59 5.72
CA THR A 93 1.64 5.45 5.03
C THR A 93 0.52 4.84 5.87
N GLY A 94 0.68 4.79 7.20
CA GLY A 94 -0.38 4.45 8.14
C GLY A 94 -1.58 5.37 8.02
N GLN A 95 -1.39 6.69 8.00
CA GLN A 95 -2.49 7.65 7.81
C GLN A 95 -3.22 7.43 6.48
N ALA A 96 -2.49 7.21 5.38
CA ALA A 96 -3.10 6.92 4.09
C ALA A 96 -3.91 5.62 4.11
N ASN A 97 -3.40 4.58 4.79
CA ASN A 97 -4.13 3.33 4.99
C ASN A 97 -5.42 3.57 5.78
N HIS A 98 -5.38 4.38 6.85
CA HIS A 98 -6.55 4.70 7.67
C HIS A 98 -7.64 5.40 6.86
N LEU A 99 -7.26 6.35 5.99
CA LEU A 99 -8.21 6.98 5.06
C LEU A 99 -8.78 5.95 4.09
N GLY A 100 -7.94 5.04 3.58
CA GLY A 100 -8.37 3.98 2.68
C GLY A 100 -9.40 3.02 3.29
N VAL A 101 -9.20 2.58 4.53
CA VAL A 101 -10.18 1.72 5.21
C VAL A 101 -11.49 2.45 5.50
N THR A 102 -11.42 3.76 5.75
CA THR A 102 -12.59 4.60 6.03
C THR A 102 -13.52 4.71 4.82
N ILE A 103 -12.97 4.67 3.59
CA ILE A 103 -13.76 4.74 2.35
C ILE A 103 -14.12 3.36 1.77
N GLY A 104 -14.09 2.32 2.61
CA GLY A 104 -14.63 0.99 2.25
C GLY A 104 -13.63 0.04 1.60
N ALA A 105 -12.31 0.25 1.72
CA ALA A 105 -11.35 -0.75 1.27
C ALA A 105 -11.46 -2.03 2.12
N ASP A 106 -11.57 -3.20 1.48
CA ASP A 106 -11.51 -4.51 2.15
C ASP A 106 -10.07 -5.00 2.32
N ILE A 107 -9.18 -4.56 1.41
CA ILE A 107 -7.75 -4.81 1.45
C ILE A 107 -6.99 -3.53 1.11
N ILE A 108 -6.04 -3.16 1.96
CA ILE A 108 -5.11 -2.07 1.73
C ILE A 108 -3.81 -2.60 1.12
N LYS A 109 -3.37 -1.92 0.06
CA LYS A 109 -2.08 -2.12 -0.57
C LYS A 109 -1.17 -0.92 -0.34
N GLN A 110 -0.05 -1.18 0.32
CA GLN A 110 0.93 -0.15 0.67
C GLN A 110 2.38 -0.58 0.37
N LYS A 111 3.32 0.36 0.25
CA LYS A 111 4.76 0.05 0.29
C LYS A 111 5.17 -0.41 1.69
N LEU A 112 6.15 -1.33 1.78
CA LEU A 112 6.74 -1.65 3.08
C LEU A 112 7.45 -0.40 3.64
N PRO A 113 7.23 -0.03 4.91
CA PRO A 113 7.85 1.16 5.46
C PRO A 113 9.31 0.89 5.80
N LEU A 114 10.16 1.88 5.52
CA LEU A 114 11.61 1.80 5.79
C LEU A 114 12.04 2.69 6.96
N ARG A 115 11.14 3.56 7.43
CA ARG A 115 11.39 4.54 8.49
C ARG A 115 10.08 4.99 9.12
N ASN A 116 10.17 5.84 10.13
CA ASN A 116 9.04 6.58 10.70
C ASN A 116 9.34 8.09 10.66
N GLY A 117 8.45 8.91 11.21
CA GLY A 117 8.73 10.33 11.48
C GLY A 117 8.50 11.26 10.30
N GLY A 118 7.64 10.90 9.34
CA GLY A 118 7.23 11.79 8.27
C GLY A 118 6.62 13.09 8.81
N TYR A 119 5.73 13.02 9.81
CA TYR A 119 5.10 14.22 10.37
C TYR A 119 6.09 15.19 11.02
N PRO A 120 6.96 14.77 11.97
CA PRO A 120 8.00 15.63 12.52
C PRO A 120 8.86 16.29 11.42
N ALA A 121 9.27 15.53 10.41
CA ALA A 121 10.15 16.02 9.36
C ALA A 121 9.55 17.19 8.56
N VAL A 122 8.26 17.10 8.20
CA VAL A 122 7.59 18.12 7.38
C VAL A 122 6.91 19.24 8.18
N ASN A 123 6.73 19.05 9.49
CA ASN A 123 6.12 20.05 10.38
C ASN A 123 7.11 21.14 10.85
N THR A 124 8.36 21.11 10.38
CA THR A 124 9.43 22.02 10.81
C THR A 124 9.25 23.45 10.32
N GLU A 125 8.87 23.64 9.05
CA GLU A 125 8.71 24.98 8.45
C GLU A 125 7.28 25.52 8.55
N LYS A 126 6.29 24.63 8.41
CA LYS A 126 4.86 24.94 8.47
C LYS A 126 4.11 23.78 9.08
N LYS A 127 3.01 24.11 9.77
CA LYS A 127 2.09 23.09 10.28
C LYS A 127 1.47 22.33 9.11
N TYR A 128 1.84 21.07 8.97
CA TYR A 128 1.37 20.12 7.97
C TYR A 128 0.31 19.18 8.56
N GLY A 129 0.58 18.58 9.71
CA GLY A 129 -0.27 17.55 10.32
C GLY A 129 -0.05 17.41 11.82
N LYS A 130 -0.92 16.64 12.48
CA LYS A 130 -0.84 16.38 13.92
C LYS A 130 -0.18 15.03 14.16
N TYR A 131 0.65 14.96 15.20
CA TYR A 131 1.25 13.74 15.70
C TYR A 131 1.47 13.89 17.22
N ASP A 132 1.70 12.78 17.89
CA ASP A 132 2.11 12.72 19.30
C ASP A 132 3.51 12.12 19.35
N GLU A 133 4.41 12.66 20.18
CA GLU A 133 5.80 12.20 20.26
C GLU A 133 5.90 10.72 20.67
N ARG A 134 4.93 10.23 21.45
CA ARG A 134 4.85 8.83 21.87
C ARG A 134 4.72 7.86 20.71
N MET A 135 4.24 8.31 19.55
CA MET A 135 4.24 7.50 18.32
C MET A 135 5.65 7.02 17.94
N TYR A 136 6.68 7.78 18.30
CA TYR A 136 8.07 7.53 17.93
C TYR A 136 8.94 7.10 19.11
N THR A 137 8.52 7.39 20.34
CA THR A 137 9.30 7.08 21.56
C THR A 137 8.79 5.88 22.34
N GLU A 138 7.49 5.59 22.29
CA GLU A 138 6.84 4.56 23.13
C GLU A 138 6.11 3.49 22.31
N LEU A 139 5.46 3.88 21.21
CA LEU A 139 4.50 3.04 20.50
C LEU A 139 5.06 2.31 19.28
N ALA A 140 6.26 2.67 18.82
CA ALA A 140 6.94 2.01 17.72
C ALA A 140 8.46 2.12 17.89
N SER A 141 9.19 1.06 17.53
CA SER A 141 10.63 1.08 17.37
C SER A 141 11.02 1.20 15.90
N ASP A 142 12.32 1.39 15.63
CA ASP A 142 12.88 1.35 14.27
C ASP A 142 12.96 -0.08 13.69
N HIS A 143 12.54 -1.11 14.44
CA HIS A 143 12.52 -2.47 13.94
C HIS A 143 11.52 -2.59 12.77
N PRO A 144 11.89 -3.18 11.62
CA PRO A 144 11.02 -3.20 10.43
C PRO A 144 9.64 -3.84 10.66
N ILE A 145 9.56 -4.83 11.56
CA ILE A 145 8.28 -5.45 11.95
C ILE A 145 7.40 -4.44 12.69
N ASP A 146 7.96 -3.60 13.56
CA ASP A 146 7.19 -2.60 14.32
C ASP A 146 6.70 -1.48 13.41
N LEU A 147 7.54 -1.02 12.47
CA LEU A 147 7.15 -0.06 11.45
C LEU A 147 6.00 -0.59 10.57
N CYS A 148 6.08 -1.84 10.14
CA CYS A 148 5.01 -2.49 9.38
C CYS A 148 3.75 -2.70 10.25
N ARG A 149 3.91 -3.05 11.53
CA ARG A 149 2.79 -3.19 12.47
C ARG A 149 2.06 -1.87 12.67
N TYR A 150 2.76 -0.74 12.61
CA TYR A 150 2.15 0.58 12.63
C TYR A 150 1.18 0.79 11.45
N GLN A 151 1.54 0.32 10.25
CA GLN A 151 0.61 0.31 9.11
C GLN A 151 -0.60 -0.60 9.35
N VAL A 152 -0.40 -1.79 9.91
CA VAL A 152 -1.47 -2.76 10.23
C VAL A 152 -2.43 -2.17 11.27
N ALA A 153 -1.91 -1.49 12.29
CA ALA A 153 -2.71 -0.83 13.32
C ALA A 153 -3.70 0.19 12.72
N ASN A 154 -3.24 0.94 11.72
CA ASN A 154 -4.06 1.90 10.98
C ASN A 154 -5.10 1.25 10.04
N CYS A 155 -5.02 -0.07 9.83
CA CYS A 155 -6.04 -0.87 9.14
C CYS A 155 -7.04 -1.50 10.15
N TYR A 156 -7.45 -0.72 11.16
CA TYR A 156 -8.27 -1.16 12.29
C TYR A 156 -7.70 -2.39 13.00
N MET A 157 -6.43 -2.31 13.43
CA MET A 157 -5.72 -3.41 14.10
C MET A 157 -5.72 -4.70 13.29
N GLY A 158 -5.64 -4.60 11.96
CA GLY A 158 -5.63 -5.73 11.04
C GLY A 158 -7.01 -6.31 10.71
N LYS A 159 -8.11 -5.72 11.19
CA LYS A 159 -9.48 -6.11 10.75
C LYS A 159 -9.64 -5.97 9.24
N ILE A 160 -9.06 -4.90 8.67
CA ILE A 160 -8.94 -4.74 7.23
C ILE A 160 -7.54 -5.17 6.83
N GLY A 161 -7.45 -6.02 5.80
CA GLY A 161 -6.21 -6.66 5.44
C GLY A 161 -5.15 -5.71 4.89
N LEU A 162 -3.92 -5.80 5.38
CA LEU A 162 -2.76 -5.10 4.80
C LEU A 162 -1.91 -6.07 3.98
N ILE A 163 -1.65 -5.68 2.73
CA ILE A 163 -0.66 -6.33 1.88
C ILE A 163 0.43 -5.34 1.47
N ASN A 164 1.71 -5.69 1.62
CA ASN A 164 2.81 -4.81 1.19
C ASN A 164 3.24 -5.09 -0.25
N SER A 165 3.81 -4.10 -0.94
CA SER A 165 4.39 -4.27 -2.29
C SER A 165 5.57 -5.23 -2.25
N GLY A 166 5.72 -6.03 -3.31
CA GLY A 166 6.94 -6.80 -3.49
C GLY A 166 8.17 -5.92 -3.76
N GLY A 167 8.05 -4.60 -3.88
CA GLY A 167 9.19 -3.72 -4.20
C GLY A 167 9.59 -3.72 -5.68
N ALA A 168 10.65 -2.97 -6.00
CA ALA A 168 11.26 -2.96 -7.33
C ALA A 168 12.08 -4.24 -7.56
N SER A 169 12.28 -4.59 -8.84
CA SER A 169 13.20 -5.65 -9.26
C SER A 169 14.65 -5.17 -9.09
N GLY A 170 15.54 -6.04 -8.63
CA GLY A 170 16.92 -5.72 -8.30
C GLY A 170 17.85 -6.92 -8.46
N VAL A 171 18.96 -6.91 -7.71
CA VAL A 171 19.98 -7.97 -7.79
C VAL A 171 19.58 -9.19 -6.96
N ASN A 172 18.95 -8.99 -5.79
CA ASN A 172 18.66 -10.06 -4.83
C ASN A 172 17.16 -10.26 -4.60
N ASP A 173 16.39 -10.33 -5.69
CA ASP A 173 14.93 -10.30 -5.64
C ASP A 173 14.30 -11.43 -4.81
N LEU A 174 14.90 -12.62 -4.82
CA LEU A 174 14.41 -13.75 -4.04
C LEU A 174 14.50 -13.46 -2.54
N ALA A 175 15.67 -13.04 -2.06
CA ALA A 175 15.88 -12.72 -0.64
C ALA A 175 15.05 -11.50 -0.20
N ASP A 176 14.94 -10.49 -1.06
CA ASP A 176 14.13 -9.30 -0.79
C ASP A 176 12.64 -9.64 -0.69
N ALA A 177 12.15 -10.54 -1.56
CA ALA A 177 10.77 -11.02 -1.52
C ALA A 177 10.49 -11.80 -0.23
N ALA A 178 11.40 -12.72 0.14
CA ALA A 178 11.30 -13.48 1.39
C ALA A 178 11.31 -12.56 2.61
N LYS A 179 12.27 -11.62 2.68
CA LYS A 179 12.36 -10.64 3.77
C LYS A 179 11.08 -9.81 3.91
N THR A 180 10.56 -9.29 2.79
CA THR A 180 9.32 -8.49 2.80
C THR A 180 8.12 -9.33 3.25
N ALA A 181 8.03 -10.59 2.80
CA ALA A 181 6.97 -11.51 3.20
C ALA A 181 7.02 -11.80 4.71
N VAL A 182 8.23 -12.07 5.23
CA VAL A 182 8.43 -12.33 6.66
C VAL A 182 8.06 -11.10 7.48
N ILE A 183 8.53 -9.90 7.10
CA ILE A 183 8.20 -8.67 7.84
C ILE A 183 6.69 -8.43 7.85
N ASN A 184 6.03 -8.49 6.68
CA ASN A 184 4.58 -8.27 6.59
C ASN A 184 3.80 -9.29 7.44
N LYS A 185 4.11 -10.59 7.31
CA LYS A 185 3.44 -11.64 8.09
C LYS A 185 3.65 -11.49 9.59
N ARG A 186 4.90 -11.27 10.02
CA ARG A 186 5.24 -11.09 11.44
C ARG A 186 4.54 -9.84 12.02
N ALA A 187 4.34 -8.80 11.22
CA ALA A 187 3.63 -7.60 11.64
C ALA A 187 2.09 -7.74 11.72
N GLY A 188 1.53 -8.88 11.26
CA GLY A 188 0.09 -9.10 11.19
C GLY A 188 -0.56 -8.71 9.85
N GLY A 189 0.25 -8.43 8.82
CA GLY A 189 -0.22 -8.33 7.44
C GLY A 189 -0.59 -9.69 6.86
N MET A 190 -1.28 -9.69 5.72
CA MET A 190 -1.89 -10.89 5.14
C MET A 190 -1.34 -11.29 3.78
N GLY A 191 -0.30 -10.61 3.28
CA GLY A 191 0.16 -10.93 1.93
C GLY A 191 1.03 -9.88 1.24
N LEU A 192 1.33 -10.21 0.00
CA LEU A 192 2.04 -9.38 -0.96
C LEU A 192 1.29 -9.38 -2.28
N ILE A 193 1.38 -8.27 -3.02
CA ILE A 193 1.18 -8.26 -4.48
C ILE A 193 2.56 -8.03 -5.09
N CYS A 194 3.00 -9.00 -5.86
CA CYS A 194 4.26 -9.03 -6.57
C CYS A 194 4.01 -8.85 -8.07
N GLY A 195 4.55 -7.78 -8.63
CA GLY A 195 4.47 -7.49 -10.07
C GLY A 195 5.85 -7.63 -10.70
N ARG A 196 6.45 -6.50 -11.06
CA ARG A 196 7.76 -6.41 -11.73
C ARG A 196 8.84 -7.33 -11.17
N LYS A 197 8.93 -7.49 -9.83
CA LYS A 197 9.93 -8.36 -9.19
C LYS A 197 9.87 -9.82 -9.67
N ALA A 198 8.68 -10.37 -9.92
CA ALA A 198 8.53 -11.71 -10.49
C ALA A 198 8.47 -11.69 -12.03
N PHE A 199 7.70 -10.77 -12.61
CA PHE A 199 7.38 -10.80 -14.04
C PHE A 199 8.46 -10.23 -14.96
N GLN A 200 9.48 -9.53 -14.42
CA GLN A 200 10.66 -9.10 -15.20
C GLN A 200 11.81 -10.12 -15.16
N LYS A 201 11.60 -11.29 -14.54
CA LYS A 201 12.61 -12.36 -14.45
C LYS A 201 12.35 -13.45 -15.47
N PRO A 202 13.40 -14.25 -15.81
CA PRO A 202 13.20 -15.51 -16.50
C PRO A 202 12.11 -16.34 -15.81
N PHE A 203 11.27 -17.00 -16.61
CA PHE A 203 10.04 -17.65 -16.15
C PHE A 203 10.23 -18.51 -14.87
N LYS A 204 11.26 -19.36 -14.84
CA LYS A 204 11.57 -20.22 -13.68
C LYS A 204 11.89 -19.41 -12.42
N GLN A 205 12.67 -18.34 -12.54
CA GLN A 205 13.02 -17.46 -11.42
C GLN A 205 11.80 -16.67 -10.92
N GLY A 206 10.94 -16.23 -11.84
CA GLY A 206 9.67 -15.58 -11.47
C GLY A 206 8.77 -16.50 -10.65
N ILE A 207 8.64 -17.76 -11.05
CA ILE A 207 7.91 -18.79 -10.28
C ILE A 207 8.54 -18.98 -8.90
N GLU A 208 9.86 -19.12 -8.83
CA GLU A 208 10.58 -19.33 -7.57
C GLU A 208 10.34 -18.18 -6.58
N ILE A 209 10.33 -16.93 -7.04
CA ILE A 209 10.00 -15.74 -6.23
C ILE A 209 8.57 -15.83 -5.69
N LEU A 210 7.60 -16.22 -6.52
CA LEU A 210 6.20 -16.33 -6.09
C LEU A 210 6.00 -17.47 -5.08
N ASN A 211 6.62 -18.63 -5.32
CA ASN A 211 6.55 -19.77 -4.40
C ASN A 211 7.20 -19.43 -3.06
N THR A 212 8.36 -18.75 -3.07
CA THR A 212 9.03 -18.33 -1.83
C THR A 212 8.15 -17.42 -0.98
N ILE A 213 7.41 -16.51 -1.61
CA ILE A 213 6.42 -15.68 -0.90
C ILE A 213 5.33 -16.57 -0.29
N GLN A 214 4.76 -17.49 -1.06
CA GLN A 214 3.70 -18.40 -0.60
C GLN A 214 4.18 -19.27 0.57
N ASP A 215 5.40 -19.82 0.49
CA ASP A 215 6.02 -20.65 1.52
C ASP A 215 6.13 -19.90 2.85
N VAL A 216 6.47 -18.61 2.84
CA VAL A 216 6.48 -17.79 4.06
C VAL A 216 5.08 -17.70 4.69
N TYR A 217 4.02 -17.53 3.90
CA TYR A 217 2.65 -17.46 4.43
C TYR A 217 2.12 -18.82 4.89
N LEU A 218 2.53 -19.91 4.23
CA LEU A 218 2.17 -21.28 4.61
C LEU A 218 3.00 -21.82 5.78
N SER A 219 4.20 -21.28 6.02
CA SER A 219 5.08 -21.72 7.10
C SER A 219 4.51 -21.41 8.49
N LYS A 220 4.40 -22.43 9.33
CA LYS A 220 3.97 -22.32 10.73
C LYS A 220 5.04 -21.70 11.63
N GLU A 221 6.29 -21.66 11.18
CA GLU A 221 7.43 -21.12 11.94
C GLU A 221 7.44 -19.58 11.92
N VAL A 222 6.90 -18.98 10.86
CA VAL A 222 6.73 -17.53 10.77
C VAL A 222 5.40 -17.14 11.38
N THR A 223 5.40 -16.87 12.69
CA THR A 223 4.21 -16.45 13.45
C THR A 223 4.06 -14.92 13.47
N ILE A 224 2.92 -14.41 13.94
CA ILE A 224 2.80 -12.99 14.28
C ILE A 224 3.73 -12.70 15.48
N ALA A 225 4.42 -11.57 15.43
CA ALA A 225 5.37 -11.10 16.44
C ALA A 225 4.70 -10.25 17.52
#